data_AF-A0A183VHM1-F1
#
_entry.id   AF-A0A183VHM1-F1
#
_cell.length_a   1.000
_cell.length_b   1.000
_cell.length_c   1.000
_cell.angle_alpha   90.00
_cell.angle_beta   90.00
_cell.angle_gamma   90.00
#
_symmetry.space_group_name_H-M   'P 1'
#
loop_
_entity.id
_entity.type
_entity.pdbx_description
1 polymer ?
#
loop_
_entity_poly.entity_id
_entity_poly.type
_entity_poly.pdbx_seq_one_letter_code
_entity_poly.pdbx_strand_id
1 'polypeptide(L)'
;MSVALLSEFEVKCSDNNVYRVNPVFAFIEPGQYINVDIIRDVGKPKIDKMVFVTAKATADDLMPKAVFKPGVNKPSLVLPLIVTAV
;
A
#
# COMPACT_ATOMS: atom_id res chain seq x y z
N MET A 1 -6.20 21.75 20.14
CA MET A 1 -5.35 21.45 18.96
C MET A 1 -5.72 20.06 18.48
N SER A 2 -6.50 19.96 17.40
CA SER A 2 -6.81 18.68 16.78
C SER A 2 -5.55 18.21 16.05
N VAL A 3 -4.94 17.12 16.51
CA VAL A 3 -3.83 16.49 15.80
C VAL A 3 -4.43 15.86 14.55
N ALA A 4 -4.14 16.42 13.37
CA ALA A 4 -4.48 15.77 12.11
C ALA A 4 -3.68 14.46 12.03
N LEU A 5 -4.32 13.34 12.35
CA LEU A 5 -3.70 12.02 12.26
C LEU A 5 -3.66 11.62 10.79
N LEU A 6 -2.58 11.97 10.10
CA LEU A 6 -2.32 11.46 8.77
C LEU A 6 -2.10 9.95 8.87
N SER A 7 -2.67 9.19 7.95
CA SER A 7 -2.35 7.77 7.80
C SER A 7 -1.40 7.64 6.64
N GLU A 8 -0.22 7.10 6.91
CA GLU A 8 0.67 6.70 5.84
C GLU A 8 0.34 5.29 5.39
N PHE A 9 0.51 5.05 4.10
CA PHE A 9 0.19 3.80 3.45
C PHE A 9 1.34 3.34 2.54
N GLU A 10 1.68 2.05 2.60
CA GLU A 10 2.64 1.35 1.73
C GLU A 10 1.96 0.15 1.06
N VAL A 11 2.27 -0.07 -0.22
CA VAL A 11 1.89 -1.29 -0.94
C VAL A 11 3.06 -2.23 -1.12
N LYS A 12 2.82 -3.51 -0.81
CA LYS A 12 3.68 -4.63 -1.19
C LYS A 12 2.93 -5.58 -2.08
N CYS A 13 3.58 -6.10 -3.11
CA CYS A 13 3.04 -7.18 -3.94
C CYS A 13 3.92 -8.41 -3.84
N SER A 14 3.34 -9.61 -4.00
CA SER A 14 4.09 -10.86 -4.05
C SER A 14 4.87 -11.05 -5.35
N ASP A 15 4.55 -10.31 -6.40
CA ASP A 15 5.21 -10.41 -7.70
C ASP A 15 5.27 -9.07 -8.43
N ASN A 16 6.35 -8.34 -8.21
CA ASN A 16 6.58 -7.02 -8.82
C ASN A 16 7.01 -7.12 -10.31
N ASN A 17 7.22 -8.32 -10.85
CA ASN A 17 7.60 -8.48 -12.25
C ASN A 17 6.39 -8.39 -13.20
N VAL A 18 5.22 -8.80 -12.71
CA VAL A 18 3.97 -8.81 -13.48
C VAL A 18 2.97 -7.76 -13.01
N TYR A 19 3.18 -7.16 -11.83
CA TYR A 19 2.33 -6.08 -11.33
C TYR A 19 3.09 -4.76 -11.20
N ARG A 20 2.49 -3.69 -11.72
CA ARG A 20 2.88 -2.31 -11.45
C ARG A 20 1.79 -1.65 -10.60
N VAL A 21 2.22 -0.90 -9.60
CA VAL A 21 1.35 -0.25 -8.61
C VAL A 21 1.71 1.23 -8.51
N ASN A 22 0.71 2.11 -8.50
CA ASN A 22 0.91 3.53 -8.27
C ASN A 22 -0.25 4.14 -7.45
N PRO A 23 0.01 4.85 -6.35
CA PRO A 23 1.30 5.05 -5.68
C PRO A 23 1.69 3.84 -4.80
N VAL A 24 3.00 3.62 -4.63
CA VAL A 24 3.51 2.62 -3.67
C VAL A 24 3.50 3.16 -2.25
N PHE A 25 3.72 4.46 -2.07
CA PHE A 25 3.67 5.15 -0.78
C PHE A 25 2.82 6.41 -0.90
N ALA A 26 1.99 6.68 0.10
CA ALA A 26 1.22 7.92 0.17
C ALA A 26 0.81 8.27 1.60
N PHE A 27 0.50 9.55 1.80
CA PHE A 27 -0.24 10.02 2.97
C PHE A 27 -1.73 10.15 2.64
N ILE A 28 -2.57 9.82 3.61
CA ILE A 28 -4.02 9.91 3.52
C ILE A 28 -4.51 10.73 4.70
N GLU A 29 -5.18 11.83 4.41
CA GLU A 29 -5.81 12.68 5.42
C GLU A 29 -7.08 12.02 5.99
N PRO A 30 -7.45 12.31 7.26
CA PRO A 30 -8.69 11.82 7.84
C PRO A 30 -9.92 12.14 6.97
N GLY A 31 -10.69 11.11 6.64
CA GLY A 31 -11.91 11.24 5.82
C GLY A 31 -11.66 11.38 4.31
N GLN A 32 -10.40 11.40 3.87
CA GLN A 32 -10.03 11.36 2.47
C GLN A 32 -9.77 9.92 2.01
N TYR A 33 -9.76 9.73 0.70
CA TYR A 33 -9.40 8.47 0.05
C TYR A 33 -8.32 8.72 -1.00
N ILE A 34 -7.57 7.67 -1.32
CA ILE A 34 -6.60 7.67 -2.40
C ILE A 34 -6.90 6.53 -3.35
N ASN A 35 -6.78 6.79 -4.65
CA ASN A 35 -6.88 5.75 -5.67
C ASN A 35 -5.51 5.08 -5.83
N VAL A 36 -5.52 3.75 -5.91
CA VAL A 36 -4.33 2.93 -6.15
C VAL A 36 -4.53 2.21 -7.47
N ASP A 37 -3.73 2.57 -8.46
CA ASP A 37 -3.73 1.94 -9.77
C ASP A 37 -2.92 0.64 -9.71
N ILE A 38 -3.52 -0.45 -10.21
CA ILE A 38 -2.92 -1.78 -10.28
C ILE A 38 -2.98 -2.25 -11.72
N ILE A 39 -1.81 -2.41 -12.33
CA ILE A 39 -1.67 -2.86 -13.71
C ILE A 39 -0.98 -4.22 -13.69
N ARG A 40 -1.58 -5.21 -14.35
CA ARG A 40 -0.97 -6.52 -14.56
C ARG A 40 -0.49 -6.68 -16.00
N ASP A 41 0.81 -6.94 -16.17
CA ASP A 41 1.39 -7.35 -17.45
C ASP A 41 1.08 -8.83 -17.75
N VAL A 42 1.23 -9.23 -19.02
CA VAL A 42 1.00 -10.62 -19.45
C VAL A 42 1.91 -11.57 -18.67
N GLY A 43 1.32 -12.60 -18.07
CA GLY A 43 2.04 -13.58 -17.26
C GLY A 43 1.23 -14.86 -17.05
N LYS A 44 1.88 -15.86 -16.45
CA LYS A 44 1.23 -17.14 -16.16
C LYS A 44 0.07 -16.97 -15.16
N PRO A 45 -1.01 -17.76 -15.27
CA PRO A 45 -2.03 -17.86 -14.23
C PRO A 45 -1.38 -18.18 -12.89
N LYS A 46 -1.71 -17.37 -11.87
CA LYS A 46 -1.10 -17.45 -10.54
C LYS A 46 -2.01 -16.75 -9.53
N ILE A 47 -1.96 -17.23 -8.29
CA ILE A 47 -2.56 -16.54 -7.14
C ILE A 47 -1.44 -15.73 -6.50
N ASP A 48 -1.60 -14.41 -6.57
CA ASP A 48 -0.72 -13.43 -5.95
C ASP A 48 -1.46 -12.72 -4.81
N LYS A 49 -0.73 -11.94 -4.01
CA LYS A 49 -1.31 -11.12 -2.96
C LYS A 49 -0.70 -9.73 -2.98
N MET A 50 -1.54 -8.74 -2.71
CA MET A 50 -1.13 -7.37 -2.50
C MET A 50 -1.44 -6.98 -1.05
N VAL A 51 -0.45 -6.47 -0.35
CA VAL A 51 -0.53 -6.14 1.07
C VAL A 51 -0.43 -4.64 1.21
N PHE A 52 -1.48 -4.06 1.77
CA PHE A 52 -1.64 -2.66 2.07
C PHE A 52 -1.28 -2.48 3.54
N VAL A 53 -0.18 -1.79 3.84
CA VAL A 53 0.30 -1.58 5.22
C VAL A 53 0.07 -0.13 5.58
N THR A 54 -0.49 0.13 6.76
CA THR A 54 -0.73 1.49 7.23
C THR A 54 0.10 1.80 8.48
N ALA A 55 0.45 3.06 8.66
CA ALA A 55 1.10 3.57 9.86
C ALA A 55 0.50 4.94 10.24
N LYS A 56 0.56 5.27 11.52
CA LYS A 56 0.23 6.63 11.97
C LYS A 56 1.36 7.56 11.55
N ALA A 57 1.01 8.67 10.94
CA ALA A 57 1.90 9.76 10.60
C ALA A 57 1.41 11.07 11.25
N THR A 58 2.32 12.02 11.33
CA THR A 58 2.13 13.36 11.87
C THR A 58 2.34 14.38 10.75
N ALA A 59 1.86 15.61 10.94
CA ALA A 59 2.04 16.67 9.96
C ALA A 59 3.52 17.07 9.74
N ASP A 60 4.40 16.70 10.67
CA ASP A 60 5.85 16.94 10.58
C ASP A 60 6.57 15.86 9.76
N ASP A 61 5.89 14.75 9.41
CA ASP A 61 6.47 13.68 8.61
C ASP A 61 6.53 14.11 7.13
N LEU A 62 7.75 14.45 6.69
CA LEU A 62 8.00 14.97 5.33
C LEU A 62 8.05 13.88 4.25
N MET A 63 8.40 12.65 4.65
CA MET A 63 8.52 11.53 3.73
C MET A 63 7.70 10.37 4.24
N PRO A 64 6.76 9.84 3.42
CA PRO A 64 6.33 8.46 3.57
C PRO A 64 7.57 7.56 3.49
N LYS A 65 7.55 6.24 3.60
CA LYS A 65 8.75 5.38 3.65
C LYS A 65 9.67 5.64 4.85
N ALA A 66 10.00 6.86 5.25
CA ALA A 66 10.85 7.16 6.41
C ALA A 66 10.17 6.80 7.74
N VAL A 67 8.84 6.88 7.80
CA VAL A 67 8.04 6.50 8.98
C VAL A 67 7.92 4.98 9.10
N PHE A 68 8.16 4.21 8.02
CA PHE A 68 8.14 2.75 8.07
C PHE A 68 9.36 2.17 8.79
N LYS A 69 9.35 2.22 10.13
CA LYS A 69 10.37 1.54 10.96
C LYS A 69 10.14 0.02 10.98
N PRO A 70 11.17 -0.81 10.80
CA PRO A 70 11.06 -2.26 10.94
C PRO A 70 10.79 -2.66 12.41
N GLY A 71 10.01 -3.72 12.64
CA GLY A 71 9.78 -4.29 13.98
C GLY A 71 8.54 -3.81 14.74
N VAL A 72 7.79 -2.83 14.22
CA VAL A 72 6.50 -2.43 14.77
C VAL A 72 5.37 -3.17 14.05
N ASN A 73 4.47 -3.82 14.80
CA ASN A 73 3.25 -4.40 14.24
C ASN A 73 2.38 -3.29 13.66
N LYS A 74 2.18 -3.32 12.34
CA LYS A 74 1.42 -2.33 11.59
C LYS A 74 0.11 -2.96 11.11
N PRO A 75 -1.02 -2.23 11.18
CA PRO A 75 -2.26 -2.70 10.57
C PRO A 75 -2.04 -2.93 9.07
N SER A 76 -2.43 -4.10 8.59
CA SER A 76 -2.29 -4.47 7.18
C SER A 76 -3.57 -5.10 6.64
N LEU A 77 -3.93 -4.75 5.42
CA LEU A 77 -4.98 -5.38 4.63
C LEU A 77 -4.34 -6.22 3.52
N VAL A 78 -4.82 -7.45 3.34
CA VAL A 78 -4.36 -8.35 2.27
C VAL A 78 -5.45 -8.46 1.22
N LEU A 79 -5.12 -8.09 -0.01
CA LEU A 79 -5.96 -8.24 -1.20
C LEU A 79 -5.45 -9.44 -2.02
N PRO A 80 -6.23 -10.52 -2.16
CA PRO A 80 -5.87 -11.62 -3.06
C PRO A 80 -6.04 -11.19 -4.52
N LEU A 81 -5.04 -11.50 -5.34
CA LEU A 81 -5.04 -11.26 -6.79
C LEU A 81 -5.05 -12.61 -7.51
N ILE A 82 -6.21 -13.00 -8.03
CA ILE A 82 -6.44 -14.32 -8.62
C ILE A 82 -6.51 -14.19 -10.14
N VAL A 83 -5.59 -14.83 -10.83
CA VAL A 83 -5.58 -14.89 -12.30
C VAL A 83 -5.72 -16.32 -12.75
N THR A 84 -6.82 -16.61 -13.45
CA THR A 84 -7.14 -17.91 -14.02
C THR A 84 -6.77 -17.95 -15.50
N ALA A 85 -6.45 -19.14 -16.01
CA ALA A 85 -6.45 -19.35 -17.46
C ALA A 85 -7.88 -19.15 -17.97
N VAL A 86 -8.02 -18.50 -19.11
CA VAL A 86 -9.27 -18.44 -19.88
C VAL A 86 -9.24 -19.55 -20.91
#